data_AF-A0A3N4REC9-F1
#
_entry.id   AF-A0A3N4REC9-F1
#
_cell.length_a   1.000
_cell.length_b   1.000
_cell.length_c   1.000
_cell.angle_alpha   90.00
_cell.angle_beta   90.00
_cell.angle_gamma   90.00
#
_symmetry.space_group_name_H-M   'P 1'
#
loop_
_entity.id
_entity.type
_entity.pdbx_description
1 polymer ?
#
loop_
_entity_poly.entity_id
_entity_poly.type
_entity_poly.pdbx_seq_one_letter_code
_entity_poly.pdbx_strand_id
1 'polypeptide(L)'
;MPHHALEVVLTRPLSSAELREAVRVLPLATNHDTTRLMTLVRAKTPHRAAHRLRQRLAARLPVDVITTHYPDAAGQVLLNLAFPPAVDATIRQAAHEAGQSPEVFVKLALHRALAQHASDEAHRLDRAVQQLLAHTTAAHLLAAVGHALTRTPGAAPA
;
A
#
# COMPACT_ATOMS: atom_id res chain seq x y z
N MET A 1 -6.03 22.19 15.01
CA MET A 1 -6.16 20.75 14.72
C MET A 1 -5.89 20.55 13.24
N PRO A 2 -4.78 19.88 12.87
CA PRO A 2 -4.39 19.65 11.48
C PRO A 2 -5.38 18.74 10.74
N HIS A 3 -5.36 18.81 9.42
CA HIS A 3 -5.99 17.83 8.54
C HIS A 3 -4.94 16.78 8.15
N HIS A 4 -5.35 15.52 8.17
CA HIS A 4 -4.51 14.41 7.72
C HIS A 4 -5.11 13.83 6.43
N ALA A 5 -4.29 13.77 5.38
CA ALA A 5 -4.65 13.09 4.14
C ALA A 5 -4.55 11.58 4.34
N LEU A 6 -5.68 10.90 4.20
CA LEU A 6 -5.79 9.46 4.38
C LEU A 6 -6.28 8.83 3.09
N GLU A 7 -5.69 7.68 2.77
CA GLU A 7 -6.12 6.79 1.71
C GLU A 7 -6.76 5.54 2.34
N VAL A 8 -7.82 5.05 1.71
CA VAL A 8 -8.57 3.86 2.09
C VAL A 8 -8.46 2.87 0.94
N VAL A 9 -7.83 1.73 1.18
CA VAL A 9 -7.79 0.61 0.26
C VAL A 9 -8.96 -0.32 0.58
N LEU A 10 -9.63 -0.78 -0.46
CA LEU A 10 -10.82 -1.62 -0.35
C LEU A 10 -10.52 -3.04 -0.81
N THR A 11 -11.17 -4.03 -0.19
CA THR A 11 -11.02 -5.44 -0.61
C THR A 11 -11.70 -5.75 -1.95
N ARG A 12 -12.61 -4.87 -2.40
CA ARG A 12 -13.26 -4.93 -3.71
C ARG A 12 -13.62 -3.53 -4.21
N PRO A 13 -13.79 -3.34 -5.54
CA PRO A 13 -14.35 -2.11 -6.09
C PRO A 13 -15.71 -1.74 -5.48
N LEU A 14 -16.00 -0.45 -5.40
CA LEU A 14 -17.32 0.04 -4.99
C LEU A 14 -18.27 0.15 -6.18
N SER A 15 -19.53 -0.18 -5.93
CA SER A 15 -20.60 0.23 -6.81
C SER A 15 -20.84 1.75 -6.71
N SER A 16 -21.42 2.34 -7.75
CA SER A 16 -21.79 3.76 -7.74
C SER A 16 -22.84 4.11 -6.67
N ALA A 17 -23.60 3.14 -6.16
CA ALA A 17 -24.53 3.34 -5.05
C ALA A 17 -23.79 3.46 -3.71
N GLU A 18 -22.89 2.51 -3.42
CA GLU A 18 -22.04 2.52 -2.21
C GLU A 18 -21.18 3.79 -2.15
N LEU A 19 -20.61 4.21 -3.29
CA LEU A 19 -19.83 5.44 -3.35
C LEU A 19 -20.68 6.68 -3.04
N ARG A 20 -21.87 6.79 -3.63
CA ARG A 20 -22.79 7.91 -3.37
C ARG A 20 -23.21 7.96 -1.90
N GLU A 21 -23.43 6.81 -1.27
CA GLU A 21 -23.73 6.75 0.16
C GLU A 21 -22.53 7.18 1.00
N ALA A 22 -21.33 6.70 0.69
CA ALA A 22 -20.12 7.05 1.42
C ALA A 22 -19.81 8.56 1.36
N VAL A 23 -19.98 9.18 0.19
CA VAL A 23 -19.76 10.63 -0.02
C VAL A 23 -20.72 11.49 0.82
N ARG A 24 -21.91 11.00 1.16
CA ARG A 24 -22.85 11.72 2.06
C ARG A 24 -22.33 11.80 3.50
N VAL A 25 -21.43 10.91 3.89
CA VAL A 25 -20.89 10.82 5.26
C VAL A 25 -19.61 11.64 5.40
N LEU A 26 -18.75 11.61 4.38
CA LEU A 26 -17.55 12.42 4.31
C LEU A 26 -17.12 12.67 2.86
N PRO A 27 -16.46 13.81 2.58
CA PRO A 27 -15.87 14.06 1.27
C PRO A 27 -14.81 13.00 0.93
N LEU A 28 -15.02 12.29 -0.17
CA LEU A 28 -14.17 11.21 -0.67
C LEU A 28 -13.88 11.45 -2.15
N ALA A 29 -12.62 11.29 -2.55
CA ALA A 29 -12.22 11.17 -3.95
C ALA A 29 -11.90 9.70 -4.23
N THR A 30 -12.19 9.20 -5.43
CA THR A 30 -11.88 7.82 -5.81
C THR A 30 -10.81 7.77 -6.89
N ASN A 31 -10.06 6.67 -6.94
CA ASN A 31 -9.29 6.35 -8.14
C ASN A 31 -10.21 5.78 -9.25
N HIS A 32 -9.63 5.53 -10.42
CA HIS A 32 -10.34 5.08 -11.62
C HIS A 32 -11.05 3.74 -11.44
N ASP A 33 -10.40 2.77 -10.78
CA ASP A 33 -10.96 1.43 -10.57
C ASP A 33 -11.85 1.32 -9.31
N THR A 34 -12.04 2.43 -8.58
CA THR A 34 -12.85 2.53 -7.35
C THR A 34 -12.43 1.59 -6.22
N THR A 35 -11.18 1.12 -6.21
CA THR A 35 -10.59 0.33 -5.11
C THR A 35 -9.87 1.17 -4.08
N ARG A 36 -9.62 2.47 -4.39
CA ARG A 36 -8.96 3.41 -3.50
C ARG A 36 -9.79 4.67 -3.33
N LEU A 37 -9.92 5.10 -2.08
CA LEU A 37 -10.58 6.35 -1.71
C LEU A 37 -9.60 7.26 -0.99
N MET A 38 -9.69 8.56 -1.20
CA MET A 38 -8.88 9.56 -0.52
C MET A 38 -9.75 10.58 0.20
N THR A 39 -9.35 10.99 1.40
CA THR A 39 -10.07 11.99 2.19
C THR A 39 -9.15 12.78 3.13
N LEU A 40 -9.63 13.92 3.61
CA LEU A 40 -9.00 14.73 4.65
C LEU A 40 -9.76 14.60 5.96
N VAL A 41 -9.09 14.16 7.02
CA VAL A 41 -9.69 14.00 8.35
C VAL A 41 -9.00 14.90 9.36
N ARG A 42 -9.79 15.74 10.04
CA ARG A 42 -9.29 16.63 11.10
C ARG A 42 -9.13 15.86 12.42
N ALA A 43 -7.90 15.82 12.94
CA ALA A 43 -7.59 15.18 14.23
C ALA A 43 -6.35 15.79 14.89
N LYS A 44 -6.04 15.37 16.12
CA LYS A 44 -4.80 15.75 16.81
C LYS A 44 -3.58 14.99 16.26
N THR A 45 -3.79 13.76 15.81
CA THR A 45 -2.74 12.83 15.34
C THR A 45 -3.26 12.01 14.16
N PRO A 46 -2.38 11.52 13.28
CA PRO A 46 -2.77 10.66 12.16
C PRO A 46 -3.45 9.38 12.64
N HIS A 47 -3.00 8.79 13.75
CA HIS A 47 -3.64 7.61 14.34
C HIS A 47 -5.10 7.87 14.73
N ARG A 48 -5.39 9.02 15.36
CA ARG A 48 -6.77 9.40 15.69
C ARG A 48 -7.61 9.68 14.45
N ALA A 49 -7.00 10.25 13.41
CA ALA A 49 -7.67 10.46 12.13
C ALA A 49 -8.09 9.12 11.50
N ALA A 50 -7.15 8.17 11.41
CA ALA A 50 -7.39 6.83 10.86
C ALA A 50 -8.45 6.06 11.66
N HIS A 51 -8.35 6.08 13.00
CA HIS A 51 -9.34 5.40 13.85
C HIS A 51 -10.75 5.99 13.67
N ARG A 52 -10.88 7.33 13.66
CA ARG A 52 -12.17 7.99 13.37
C ARG A 52 -12.71 7.63 12.00
N LEU A 53 -11.84 7.57 10.99
CA LEU A 53 -12.23 7.20 9.64
C LEU A 53 -12.73 5.75 9.59
N ARG A 54 -12.00 4.81 10.21
CA ARG A 54 -12.42 3.41 10.30
C ARG A 54 -13.78 3.28 10.96
N GLN A 55 -14.01 3.93 12.11
CA GLN A 55 -15.31 3.88 12.79
C GLN A 55 -16.47 4.40 11.91
N ARG A 56 -16.23 5.40 11.06
CA ARG A 56 -17.26 5.93 10.14
C ARG A 56 -17.53 5.02 8.94
N LEU A 57 -16.52 4.27 8.51
CA LEU A 57 -16.58 3.46 7.29
C LEU A 57 -16.80 1.97 7.53
N ALA A 58 -16.43 1.43 8.69
CA ALA A 58 -16.35 -0.01 8.94
C ALA A 58 -17.69 -0.75 8.75
N ALA A 59 -18.81 -0.09 9.03
CA ALA A 59 -20.13 -0.67 8.83
C ALA A 59 -20.68 -0.51 7.39
N ARG A 60 -19.99 0.26 6.53
CA ARG A 60 -20.53 0.73 5.25
C ARG A 60 -19.68 0.32 4.05
N LEU A 61 -18.37 0.21 4.22
CA LEU A 61 -17.44 -0.06 3.15
C LEU A 61 -16.56 -1.27 3.47
N PRO A 62 -16.16 -2.04 2.45
CA PRO A 62 -15.23 -3.16 2.59
C PRO A 62 -13.79 -2.66 2.76
N VAL A 63 -13.52 -1.96 3.87
CA VAL A 63 -12.22 -1.36 4.15
C VAL A 63 -11.20 -2.44 4.48
N ASP A 64 -10.16 -2.52 3.67
CA ASP A 64 -8.98 -3.33 3.94
C ASP A 64 -8.02 -2.56 4.85
N VAL A 65 -7.35 -1.55 4.28
CA VAL A 65 -6.32 -0.74 4.94
C VAL A 65 -6.69 0.74 4.89
N ILE A 66 -6.42 1.46 5.98
CA ILE A 66 -6.38 2.92 5.97
C ILE A 66 -4.93 3.35 6.18
N THR A 67 -4.43 4.22 5.31
CA THR A 67 -3.05 4.72 5.38
C THR A 67 -2.96 6.23 5.26
N THR A 68 -1.90 6.82 5.80
CA THR A 68 -1.58 8.22 5.50
C THR A 68 -1.07 8.33 4.08
N HIS A 69 -1.64 9.25 3.30
CA HIS A 69 -1.23 9.47 1.92
C HIS A 69 0.21 9.99 1.82
N TYR A 70 0.61 10.85 2.75
CA TYR A 70 1.97 11.36 2.84
C TYR A 70 2.75 10.67 3.96
N PRO A 71 4.03 10.33 3.73
CA PRO A 71 4.90 9.83 4.78
C PRO A 71 5.18 10.92 5.82
N ASP A 72 5.54 10.47 7.02
CA ASP A 72 6.04 11.34 8.08
C ASP A 72 7.51 11.78 7.83
N ALA A 73 8.08 12.53 8.77
CA ALA A 73 9.46 13.02 8.68
C ALA A 73 10.51 11.90 8.61
N ALA A 74 10.17 10.67 9.02
CA ALA A 74 11.03 9.51 8.92
C ALA A 74 10.77 8.68 7.64
N GLY A 75 9.96 9.19 6.71
CA GLY A 75 9.58 8.48 5.49
C GLY A 75 8.55 7.37 5.72
N GLN A 76 7.93 7.29 6.90
CA GLN A 76 7.01 6.20 7.25
C GLN A 76 5.56 6.61 7.01
N VAL A 77 4.76 5.68 6.50
CA VAL A 77 3.30 5.83 6.46
C VAL A 77 2.67 5.08 7.62
N LEU A 78 1.57 5.62 8.14
CA LEU A 78 0.75 4.90 9.10
C LEU A 78 -0.07 3.84 8.36
N LEU A 79 -0.13 2.63 8.89
CA LEU A 79 -1.05 1.59 8.45
C LEU A 79 -2.03 1.29 9.58
N ASN A 80 -3.31 1.47 9.31
CA ASN A 80 -4.39 1.06 10.19
C ASN A 80 -5.07 -0.16 9.56
N LEU A 81 -4.70 -1.33 10.07
CA LEU A 81 -5.12 -2.64 9.60
C LEU A 81 -6.24 -3.20 10.49
N ALA A 82 -7.10 -4.05 9.94
CA ALA A 82 -7.98 -4.89 10.73
C ALA A 82 -7.78 -6.34 10.32
N PHE A 83 -7.56 -7.19 11.31
CA PHE A 83 -7.40 -8.62 11.11
C PHE A 83 -8.69 -9.35 11.51
N PRO A 84 -9.06 -10.43 10.80
CA PRO A 84 -10.06 -11.36 11.31
C PRO A 84 -9.69 -11.85 12.72
N PRO A 85 -10.66 -12.15 13.60
CA PRO A 85 -10.37 -12.49 15.01
C PRO A 85 -9.36 -13.62 15.19
N ALA A 86 -9.40 -14.65 14.34
CA ALA A 86 -8.45 -15.76 14.38
C ALA A 86 -7.01 -15.28 14.10
N VAL A 87 -6.83 -14.42 13.09
CA VAL A 87 -5.53 -13.86 12.71
C VAL A 87 -5.03 -12.90 13.79
N ASP A 88 -5.90 -12.07 14.35
CA ASP A 88 -5.54 -11.18 15.47
C ASP A 88 -5.05 -11.98 16.69
N ALA A 89 -5.71 -13.09 17.02
CA ALA A 89 -5.28 -13.99 18.09
C ALA A 89 -3.91 -14.60 17.81
N THR A 90 -3.67 -15.10 16.59
CA THR A 90 -2.35 -15.62 16.18
C THR A 90 -1.27 -14.56 16.29
N ILE A 91 -1.53 -13.33 15.82
CA ILE A 91 -0.58 -12.22 15.89
C ILE A 91 -0.25 -11.88 17.34
N ARG A 92 -1.26 -11.79 18.22
CA ARG A 92 -1.05 -11.49 19.63
C ARG A 92 -0.22 -12.56 20.33
N GLN A 93 -0.50 -13.83 20.04
CA GLN A 93 0.25 -14.96 20.59
C GLN A 93 1.72 -14.91 20.14
N ALA A 94 1.96 -14.76 18.84
CA ALA A 94 3.32 -14.68 18.29
C ALA A 94 4.08 -13.44 18.80
N ALA A 95 3.40 -12.30 18.93
CA ALA A 95 3.98 -11.10 19.51
C ALA A 95 4.36 -11.31 20.98
N HIS A 96 3.49 -11.98 21.74
CA HIS A 96 3.76 -12.31 23.14
C HIS A 96 4.97 -13.24 23.29
N GLU A 97 5.04 -14.30 22.49
CA GLU A 97 6.19 -15.23 22.44
C GLU A 97 7.49 -14.53 22.05
N ALA A 98 7.41 -13.51 21.19
CA ALA A 98 8.55 -12.68 20.80
C ALA A 98 8.89 -11.57 21.82
N GLY A 99 8.13 -11.41 22.91
CA GLY A 99 8.33 -10.34 23.90
C GLY A 99 8.03 -8.94 23.36
N GLN A 100 7.14 -8.82 22.37
CA GLN A 100 6.84 -7.59 21.63
C GLN A 100 5.37 -7.20 21.77
N SER A 101 5.06 -5.92 21.53
CA SER A 101 3.66 -5.54 21.28
C SER A 101 3.21 -6.04 19.90
N PRO A 102 1.91 -6.33 19.69
CA PRO A 102 1.39 -6.72 18.38
C PRO A 102 1.75 -5.73 17.26
N GLU A 103 1.74 -4.43 17.54
CA GLU A 103 2.08 -3.39 16.56
C GLU A 103 3.55 -3.45 16.14
N VAL A 104 4.46 -3.62 17.10
CA VAL A 104 5.90 -3.76 16.83
C VAL A 104 6.17 -5.05 16.06
N PHE A 105 5.53 -6.14 16.48
CA PHE A 105 5.65 -7.44 15.82
C PHE A 105 5.23 -7.37 14.35
N VAL A 106 4.04 -6.84 14.06
CA VAL A 106 3.54 -6.68 12.68
C VAL A 106 4.43 -5.73 11.88
N LYS A 107 4.88 -4.62 12.46
CA LYS A 107 5.80 -3.69 11.79
C LYS A 107 7.09 -4.39 11.36
N LEU A 108 7.72 -5.15 12.26
CA LEU A 108 8.96 -5.87 11.94
C LEU A 108 8.73 -6.98 10.92
N ALA A 109 7.62 -7.72 11.04
CA ALA A 109 7.25 -8.75 10.07
C ALA A 109 7.07 -8.15 8.67
N LEU A 110 6.39 -7.00 8.56
CA LEU A 110 6.20 -6.31 7.29
C LEU A 110 7.53 -5.82 6.69
N HIS A 111 8.41 -5.22 7.51
CA HIS A 111 9.74 -4.81 7.03
C HIS A 111 10.55 -6.00 6.51
N ARG A 112 10.54 -7.14 7.21
CA ARG A 112 11.23 -8.36 6.76
C ARG A 112 10.63 -8.88 5.45
N ALA A 113 9.31 -8.93 5.35
CA ALA A 113 8.63 -9.38 4.13
C ALA A 113 8.95 -8.48 2.93
N LEU A 114 8.96 -7.16 3.12
CA LEU A 114 9.33 -6.20 2.06
C LEU A 114 10.81 -6.33 1.65
N ALA A 115 11.72 -6.49 2.61
CA ALA A 115 13.13 -6.72 2.31
C ALA A 115 13.35 -8.04 1.55
N GLN A 116 12.67 -9.11 1.96
CA GLN A 116 12.72 -10.39 1.26
C GLN A 116 12.18 -10.26 -0.17
N HIS A 117 11.03 -9.60 -0.35
CA HIS A 117 10.45 -9.41 -1.67
C HIS A 117 11.37 -8.61 -2.61
N ALA A 118 12.00 -7.54 -2.11
CA ALA A 118 12.96 -6.77 -2.89
C ALA A 118 14.19 -7.59 -3.29
N SER A 119 14.68 -8.44 -2.38
CA SER A 119 15.75 -9.38 -2.66
C SER A 119 15.33 -10.39 -3.74
N ASP A 120 14.16 -11.02 -3.59
CA ASP A 120 13.66 -12.03 -4.54
C ASP A 120 13.47 -11.44 -5.95
N GLU A 121 12.98 -10.21 -6.04
CA GLU A 121 12.81 -9.50 -7.30
C GLU A 121 14.17 -9.18 -7.96
N ALA A 122 15.16 -8.73 -7.17
CA ALA A 122 16.52 -8.52 -7.68
C ALA A 122 17.11 -9.83 -8.23
N HIS A 123 17.00 -10.95 -7.49
CA HIS A 123 17.47 -12.25 -7.96
C HIS A 123 16.72 -12.72 -9.21
N ARG A 124 15.42 -12.45 -9.31
CA ARG A 124 14.63 -12.77 -10.50
C ARG A 124 15.13 -12.01 -11.72
N LEU A 125 15.36 -10.71 -11.57
CA LEU A 125 15.87 -9.85 -12.64
C LEU A 125 17.28 -10.26 -13.07
N ASP A 126 18.17 -10.53 -12.11
CA ASP A 126 19.53 -11.00 -12.40
C ASP A 126 19.52 -12.30 -13.20
N ARG A 127 18.68 -13.27 -12.81
CA ARG A 127 18.53 -14.51 -13.58
C ARG A 127 17.99 -14.27 -14.99
N ALA A 128 17.03 -13.37 -15.15
CA ALA A 128 16.50 -13.03 -16.47
C ALA A 128 17.59 -12.39 -17.36
N VAL A 129 18.40 -11.49 -16.81
CA VAL A 129 19.53 -10.87 -17.54
C VAL A 129 20.58 -11.92 -17.91
N GLN A 130 20.95 -12.82 -16.99
CA GLN A 130 21.88 -13.90 -17.27
C GLN A 130 21.38 -14.83 -18.38
N GLN A 131 20.09 -15.17 -18.37
CA GLN A 131 19.47 -15.97 -19.42
C GLN A 131 19.50 -15.27 -20.78
N LEU A 132 19.26 -13.95 -20.82
CA LEU A 132 19.39 -13.18 -22.05
C LEU A 132 20.83 -13.21 -22.57
N LEU A 133 21.81 -12.92 -21.71
CA LEU A 133 23.23 -12.90 -22.05
C LEU A 133 23.81 -14.28 -22.42
N ALA A 134 23.18 -15.37 -22.00
CA ALA A 134 23.57 -16.71 -22.45
C ALA A 134 23.27 -16.95 -23.95
N HIS A 135 22.32 -16.20 -24.52
CA HIS A 135 21.85 -16.36 -25.89
C HIS A 135 22.05 -15.09 -26.75
N THR A 136 22.66 -14.05 -26.20
CA THR A 136 22.94 -12.78 -26.89
C THR A 136 24.23 -12.14 -26.36
N THR A 137 24.88 -11.32 -27.17
CA THR A 137 26.04 -10.55 -26.69
C THR A 137 25.56 -9.29 -25.95
N ALA A 138 26.38 -8.79 -25.02
CA ALA A 138 26.08 -7.56 -24.28
C ALA A 138 25.77 -6.37 -25.22
N ALA A 139 26.48 -6.26 -26.35
CA ALA A 139 26.23 -5.22 -27.35
C ALA A 139 24.83 -5.32 -27.99
N HIS A 140 24.39 -6.53 -28.35
CA HIS A 140 23.05 -6.74 -28.91
C HIS A 140 21.95 -6.51 -27.87
N LEU A 141 22.18 -6.90 -26.60
CA LEU A 141 21.24 -6.59 -25.52
C LEU A 141 21.11 -5.08 -25.31
N LEU A 142 22.22 -4.34 -25.26
CA LEU A 142 22.21 -2.89 -25.10
C LEU A 142 21.52 -2.18 -26.28
N ALA A 143 21.77 -2.63 -27.51
CA ALA A 143 21.07 -2.13 -28.69
C ALA A 143 19.55 -2.40 -28.60
N ALA A 144 19.14 -3.61 -28.21
CA ALA A 144 17.73 -3.96 -28.04
C ALA A 144 17.04 -3.15 -26.94
N VAL A 145 17.70 -2.95 -25.80
CA VAL A 145 17.22 -2.08 -24.70
C VAL A 145 17.09 -0.64 -25.18
N GLY A 146 18.09 -0.10 -25.88
CA GLY A 146 18.02 1.24 -26.48
C GLY A 146 16.84 1.38 -27.44
N HIS A 147 16.60 0.38 -28.30
CA HIS A 147 15.44 0.35 -29.19
C HIS A 147 14.09 0.18 -28.48
N ALA A 148 14.05 -0.50 -27.33
CA ALA A 148 12.84 -0.64 -26.53
C ALA A 148 12.52 0.68 -25.83
N LEU A 149 13.50 1.27 -25.13
CA LEU A 149 13.34 2.54 -24.41
C LEU A 149 12.95 3.72 -25.33
N THR A 150 13.42 3.72 -26.58
CA THR A 150 13.05 4.74 -27.58
C THR A 150 11.67 4.49 -28.21
N ARG A 151 11.12 3.27 -28.12
CA ARG A 151 9.79 2.91 -28.63
C ARG A 151 8.70 2.95 -27.56
N THR A 152 9.05 2.99 -26.28
CA THR A 152 8.10 3.20 -25.18
C THR A 152 7.76 4.70 -25.11
N PRO A 153 6.52 5.14 -25.41
CA PRO A 153 6.13 6.51 -25.14
C PRO A 153 6.02 6.66 -23.62
N GLY A 154 6.87 7.47 -23.01
CA GLY A 154 6.93 7.54 -21.54
C GLY A 154 7.72 8.69 -20.93
N ALA A 155 7.68 9.88 -21.54
CA ALA A 155 7.88 11.16 -20.83
C ALA A 155 7.28 12.30 -21.67
N ALA A 156 5.96 12.46 -21.63
CA ALA A 156 5.37 13.74 -21.99
C ALA A 156 5.70 14.73 -20.85
N PRO A 157 6.39 15.87 -21.13
CA PRO A 157 6.53 16.93 -20.14
C PRO A 157 5.15 17.55 -19.85
N ALA A 158 4.93 17.85 -18.58
CA ALA A 158 3.86 18.74 -18.12
C ALA A 158 4.08 20.18 -18.62
#